data_AF-A0A7J9BF73-F1
#
_entry.id   AF-A0A7J9BF73-F1
#
_cell.length_a   1.000
_cell.length_b   1.000
_cell.length_c   1.000
_cell.angle_alpha   90.00
_cell.angle_beta   90.00
_cell.angle_gamma   90.00
#
_symmetry.space_group_name_H-M   'P 1'
#
loop_
_entity.id
_entity.type
_entity.pdbx_description
1 polymer ?
#
loop_
_entity_poly.entity_id
_entity_poly.type
_entity_poly.pdbx_seq_one_letter_code
_entity_poly.pdbx_strand_id
1 'polypeptide(L)' 'MLPILPLTLRRPPDRPTKVRRKEPDEPQTTKRLSKTGVDMRCSKCKRIGHNKRSCKGEVGQNIPVKRHKVGVHNQVVAPT' A
#
# COMPACT_ATOMS: atom_id res chain seq x y z
N MET A 1 -3.77 -52.25 -27.31
CA MET A 1 -4.80 -51.21 -27.07
C MET A 1 -4.08 -49.95 -26.63
N LEU A 2 -4.21 -48.86 -27.38
CA LEU A 2 -3.60 -47.58 -26.99
C LEU A 2 -4.33 -47.04 -25.74
N PRO A 3 -3.60 -46.59 -24.71
CA PRO A 3 -4.24 -46.03 -23.52
C PRO A 3 -4.95 -44.73 -23.89
N ILE A 4 -6.24 -44.64 -23.55
CA ILE A 4 -7.06 -43.45 -23.78
C ILE A 4 -6.63 -42.41 -22.75
N LEU A 5 -5.93 -41.37 -23.20
CA LEU A 5 -5.53 -40.26 -22.35
C LEU A 5 -6.75 -39.37 -22.09
N PRO A 6 -7.02 -38.95 -20.84
CA PRO A 6 -8.13 -38.07 -20.54
C PRO A 6 -8.04 -36.76 -21.31
N LEU A 7 -9.20 -36.26 -21.76
CA LEU A 7 -9.30 -34.98 -22.46
C LEU A 7 -8.80 -33.86 -21.54
N THR A 8 -7.93 -32.99 -22.05
CA THR A 8 -7.38 -31.89 -21.26
C THR A 8 -8.47 -30.87 -20.92
N LEU A 9 -8.87 -30.81 -19.65
CA LEU A 9 -9.82 -29.81 -19.17
C LEU A 9 -9.15 -28.44 -19.19
N ARG A 10 -9.64 -27.54 -20.07
CA ARG A 10 -9.22 -26.14 -20.06
C ARG A 10 -9.94 -25.40 -18.95
N ARG A 11 -9.20 -24.64 -18.15
CA ARG A 11 -9.79 -23.71 -17.20
C ARG A 11 -10.52 -22.62 -17.99
N PRO A 12 -11.78 -22.30 -17.67
CA PRO A 12 -12.46 -21.19 -18.33
C PRO A 12 -11.68 -19.89 -18.08
N PRO A 13 -11.65 -18.96 -19.05
CA PRO A 13 -11.03 -17.66 -18.84
C PRO A 13 -11.72 -16.94 -17.68
N ASP A 14 -10.92 -16.26 -16.85
CA ASP A 14 -11.44 -15.50 -15.72
C ASP A 14 -12.39 -14.39 -16.19
N ARG A 15 -13.37 -14.06 -15.34
CA ARG A 15 -14.26 -12.94 -15.58
C ARG A 15 -13.44 -11.64 -15.61
N PRO A 16 -13.59 -10.79 -16.65
CA PRO A 16 -12.96 -9.48 -16.68
C PRO A 16 -13.33 -8.66 -15.44
N THR A 17 -12.33 -8.07 -14.79
CA THR A 17 -12.56 -7.21 -13.62
C THR A 17 -13.27 -5.93 -14.05
N LYS A 18 -14.37 -5.58 -13.37
CA LYS A 18 -15.08 -4.31 -13.60
C LYS A 18 -14.26 -3.15 -13.03
N VAL A 19 -13.80 -2.24 -13.89
CA VAL A 19 -13.12 -1.01 -13.47
C VAL A 19 -14.15 0.04 -13.05
N ARG A 20 -13.88 0.80 -11.99
CA ARG A 20 -14.71 1.94 -11.55
C ARG A 20 -14.65 3.07 -12.58
N ARG A 21 -15.78 3.75 -12.85
CA ARG A 21 -15.79 5.01 -13.62
C ARG A 21 -15.09 6.12 -12.83
N LYS A 22 -14.16 6.82 -13.47
CA LYS A 22 -13.48 7.98 -12.90
C LYS A 22 -14.28 9.25 -13.20
N GLU A 23 -14.31 10.17 -12.23
CA GLU A 23 -14.86 11.52 -12.45
C GLU A 23 -13.93 12.33 -13.37
N PRO A 24 -14.43 13.35 -14.10
CA PRO A 24 -13.62 14.14 -15.03
C PRO A 24 -12.41 14.83 -14.38
N ASP A 25 -12.51 15.19 -13.10
CA ASP A 25 -11.46 15.84 -12.32
C ASP A 25 -10.50 14.84 -11.64
N GLU A 26 -10.81 13.54 -11.69
CA GLU A 26 -9.98 12.55 -10.99
C GLU A 26 -8.60 12.45 -11.69
N PRO A 27 -7.49 12.68 -10.98
CA PRO A 27 -6.17 12.61 -11.57
C PRO A 27 -5.94 11.21 -12.14
N GLN A 28 -5.76 11.13 -13.46
CA GLN A 28 -5.40 9.90 -14.12
C GLN A 28 -3.93 9.63 -13.84
N THR A 29 -3.63 9.02 -12.69
CA THR A 29 -2.26 8.61 -12.34
C THR A 29 -1.75 7.66 -13.42
N THR A 30 -0.99 8.21 -14.38
CA THR A 30 -0.46 7.50 -15.56
C THR A 30 0.60 6.47 -15.19
N LYS A 31 1.20 6.61 -14.01
CA LYS A 31 2.28 5.75 -13.54
C LYS A 31 1.98 5.26 -12.13
N ARG A 32 1.99 3.94 -11.93
CA ARG A 32 2.08 3.39 -10.56
C ARG A 32 3.44 3.83 -10.02
N LEU A 33 3.47 4.56 -8.91
CA LEU A 33 4.72 4.89 -8.23
C LEU A 33 5.37 3.58 -7.76
N SER A 34 6.32 3.07 -8.54
CA SER A 34 7.09 1.89 -8.18
C SER A 34 8.05 2.27 -7.06
N LYS A 35 7.99 1.57 -5.93
CA LYS A 35 9.01 1.67 -4.88
C LYS A 35 10.29 0.87 -5.23
N THR A 36 10.29 0.21 -6.38
CA THR A 36 11.43 -0.53 -6.92
C THR A 36 12.63 0.40 -7.10
N GLY A 37 13.77 0.05 -6.51
CA GLY A 37 15.01 0.82 -6.59
C GLY A 37 15.15 1.94 -5.55
N VAL A 38 14.17 2.17 -4.67
CA VAL A 38 14.31 3.11 -3.55
C VAL A 38 14.86 2.37 -2.33
N ASP A 39 16.01 2.80 -1.83
CA ASP A 39 16.61 2.28 -0.60
C ASP A 39 15.69 2.53 0.59
N MET A 40 15.01 1.46 1.03
CA MET A 40 14.17 1.50 2.22
C MET A 40 15.05 1.53 3.48
N ARG A 41 15.02 2.65 4.20
CA ARG A 41 15.69 2.81 5.50
C ARG A 41 14.76 2.40 6.64
N CYS A 42 15.30 1.65 7.60
CA CYS A 42 14.57 1.31 8.82
C CYS A 42 14.22 2.59 9.60
N SER A 43 12.96 2.82 9.93
CA SER A 43 12.56 4.02 10.67
C SER A 43 13.09 4.05 12.12
N LYS A 44 13.43 2.89 12.69
CA LYS A 44 14.02 2.73 14.03
C LYS A 44 15.53 3.04 14.03
N CYS A 45 16.34 2.26 13.30
CA CYS A 45 17.81 2.36 13.35
C CYS A 45 18.44 3.08 12.15
N LYS A 46 17.63 3.58 11.20
CA LYS A 46 18.05 4.34 10.00
C LYS A 46 18.98 3.60 9.02
N ARG A 47 19.30 2.32 9.26
CA ARG A 47 20.08 1.46 8.35
C ARG A 47 19.23 0.93 7.19
N ILE A 48 19.87 0.64 6.06
CA ILE A 48 19.27 0.06 4.85
C ILE A 48 19.18 -1.48 5.01
N GLY A 49 18.31 -2.14 4.23
CA GLY A 49 18.24 -3.60 4.14
C GLY A 49 17.18 -4.25 5.03
N HIS A 50 16.53 -3.50 5.91
CA HIS A 50 15.39 -4.00 6.69
C HIS A 50 14.42 -2.87 7.07
N ASN A 51 13.19 -3.25 7.42
CA ASN A 51 12.16 -2.32 7.87
C ASN A 51 11.97 -2.37 9.40
N LYS A 52 11.10 -1.52 9.94
CA LYS A 52 10.79 -1.46 11.38
C LYS A 52 10.36 -2.82 11.99
N ARG A 53 9.73 -3.70 11.22
CA ARG A 53 9.19 -4.99 11.69
C ARG A 53 10.30 -6.02 11.90
N SER A 54 11.27 -6.07 11.00
CA SER A 54 12.40 -7.01 11.04
C SER A 54 13.63 -6.45 11.81
N CYS A 55 13.54 -5.21 12.32
CA CYS A 55 14.62 -4.59 13.06
C CYS A 55 14.89 -5.32 14.38
N LYS A 56 16.06 -5.96 14.49
CA LYS A 56 16.53 -6.65 15.70
C LYS A 56 17.00 -5.69 16.80
N GLY A 57 17.29 -4.43 16.46
CA GLY A 57 17.53 -3.30 17.37
C GLY A 57 18.78 -3.39 18.26
N GLU A 58 19.45 -2.24 18.44
CA GLU A 58 19.93 -1.83 19.77
C GLU A 58 18.94 -0.74 20.23
N VAL A 59 18.56 -0.78 21.50
CA VAL A 59 17.54 0.09 22.11
C VAL A 59 18.14 1.47 22.35
N GLY A 60 18.21 2.29 21.30
CA GLY A 60 18.81 3.62 21.36
C GLY A 60 17.78 4.75 21.39
N GLN A 61 17.43 5.18 22.61
CA GLN A 61 16.92 6.51 22.98
C GLN A 61 15.44 6.85 22.68
N ASN A 62 14.75 7.29 23.75
CA ASN A 62 13.44 7.91 23.73
C ASN A 62 13.55 9.29 23.04
N ILE A 63 13.52 9.31 21.70
CA ILE A 63 13.48 10.58 20.98
C ILE A 63 12.04 11.11 21.04
N PRO A 64 11.79 12.30 21.64
CA PRO A 64 10.48 12.90 21.64
C PRO A 64 10.09 13.26 20.20
N VAL A 65 9.25 12.42 19.58
CA VAL A 65 8.67 12.72 18.27
C VAL A 65 7.64 13.83 18.44
N LYS A 66 7.89 14.98 17.82
CA LYS A 66 6.90 16.07 17.72
C LYS A 66 5.68 15.53 16.97
N ARG A 67 4.58 15.28 17.70
CA ARG A 67 3.29 14.90 17.11
C ARG A 67 2.68 16.16 16.50
N HIS A 68 2.35 16.12 15.21
CA HIS A 68 1.47 17.12 14.64
C HIS A 68 0.14 17.04 15.38
N LYS A 69 -0.26 18.14 16.03
CA LYS A 69 -1.61 18.26 16.58
C LYS A 69 -2.55 18.36 15.39
N VAL A 70 -3.34 17.32 15.15
CA VAL A 70 -4.44 17.37 14.20
C VAL A 70 -5.50 18.25 14.86
N GLY A 71 -5.61 19.51 14.43
CA GLY A 71 -6.66 20.41 14.89
C GLY A 71 -8.00 19.90 14.39
N VAL A 72 -8.86 19.44 15.29
CA VAL A 72 -10.27 19.14 14.98
C VAL A 72 -11.00 20.48 14.98
N HIS A 73 -11.34 20.99 13.80
CA HIS A 73 -12.18 22.18 13.67
C HIS A 73 -13.64 21.74 13.85
N ASN A 74 -14.17 21.84 15.07
CA ASN A 74 -15.61 21.73 15.29
C ASN A 74 -16.23 23.10 15.06
N GLN A 75 -16.86 23.29 13.91
CA GLN A 75 -17.73 24.44 13.69
C GLN A 75 -19.10 24.13 14.30
N VAL A 76 -19.42 24.78 15.42
CA VAL A 76 -20.81 24.89 15.88
C VAL A 76 -21.27 26.27 15.42
N VAL A 77 -22.10 26.31 14.38
CA VAL A 77 -22.77 27.54 13.95
C VAL A 77 -24.04 27.67 14.79
N ALA A 78 -24.18 28.80 15.48
CA ALA A 78 -25.37 29.15 16.25
C ALA A 78 -26.53 29.53 15.30
N PRO A 79 -27.81 29.27 15.65
CA PRO A 79 -28.94 29.78 14.91
C PRO A 79 -29.28 31.22 15.34
N THR A 80 -29.45 32.11 14.36
CA THR A 80 -30.18 33.38 14.49
C THR A 80 -31.37 33.35 13.55
#